data_AF-A0A7V7XFR4-F1
#
_entry.id   AF-A0A7V7XFR4-F1
#
_cell.length_a   1.000
_cell.length_b   1.000
_cell.length_c   1.000
_cell.angle_alpha   90.00
_cell.angle_beta   90.00
_cell.angle_gamma   90.00
#
_symmetry.space_group_name_H-M   'P 1'
#
loop_
_entity.id
_entity.type
_entity.pdbx_description
1 polymer ?
#
loop_
_entity_poly.entity_id
_entity_poly.type
_entity_poly.pdbx_seq_one_letter_code
_entity_poly.pdbx_strand_id
1 'polypeptide(L)'
;MQRKIGLVVLILGGLLILSAVVVGASENTTTAPAPVAQTPPEGATYVGSTTCFQCHSDQYRNWDNTLHPIMIQDVAANPAANVADFSTGEEFRTLEDGSTYGIEGVTFTMGNKYRQRYIAKTDTGYVVLPGQWNIDSATWVEATPGDWLKDCAGCHTTGYSVEEQTWVELGTACEACHGPASVHVEMAKALPEGVDPVSEDVYAVRQAIVASVDSNVCAQCHTRGTSADGEHGYPVGYVVGGPLDETMFVPVAPTGAEDDANFWPDGTEKKHREQILGLNQSAHGNALASIVESDHGADYCLPCHSTDYVKQDKTFAQDVVTLENAQFSITCVQCHAPHGEAAQDNQLTEESYELCVGCHTGTGGGNNPIRVGSEVHHPMREMFEGVSFLGLDPSPSPHFANEAYGPICASCHMVGTAKSADYGDIGTHTFKAVLPTQNAEGQPDSCTQCHNPEHDPDATPESLFFYIEEVQADTQERVEDIRADLQEITDAHPEWDPQAQDKPEEQQIAERIGTLVSFVEADGSWGFHNPGYADDILSEAEDLLDELLDLLEG
;
A
#
# COMPACT_ATOMS: atom_id res chain seq x y z
N MET A 1 -36.35 3.10 -80.14
CA MET A 1 -36.52 1.66 -79.86
C MET A 1 -35.27 1.20 -79.13
N GLN A 2 -35.34 1.19 -77.79
CA GLN A 2 -34.61 0.37 -76.81
C GLN A 2 -34.66 1.10 -75.47
N ARG A 3 -35.43 0.54 -74.55
CA ARG A 3 -35.55 0.92 -73.15
C ARG A 3 -34.83 -0.13 -72.31
N LYS A 4 -33.94 0.37 -71.46
CA LYS A 4 -33.75 0.07 -70.04
C LYS A 4 -33.18 -1.29 -69.57
N ILE A 5 -32.51 -1.12 -68.42
CA ILE A 5 -32.11 -2.06 -67.34
C ILE A 5 -30.80 -2.79 -67.66
N GLY A 6 -29.73 -2.72 -66.87
CA GLY A 6 -29.43 -2.15 -65.56
C GLY A 6 -28.24 -2.95 -64.99
N LEU A 7 -27.19 -2.31 -64.48
CA LEU A 7 -26.19 -3.00 -63.68
C LEU A 7 -25.64 -2.06 -62.60
N VAL A 8 -25.58 -2.62 -61.40
CA VAL A 8 -25.24 -2.06 -60.09
C VAL A 8 -23.74 -1.82 -59.98
N VAL A 9 -23.35 -0.65 -59.46
CA VAL A 9 -22.11 -0.49 -58.67
C VAL A 9 -22.41 0.52 -57.55
N LEU A 10 -22.42 0.02 -56.32
CA LEU A 10 -22.48 0.78 -55.06
C LEU A 10 -21.04 1.10 -54.66
N ILE A 11 -20.64 2.38 -54.66
CA ILE A 11 -19.48 2.86 -53.90
C ILE A 11 -19.88 4.13 -53.15
N LEU A 12 -19.64 4.02 -51.85
CA LEU A 12 -19.81 4.95 -50.73
C LEU A 12 -19.28 6.37 -51.00
N GLY A 13 -20.09 7.36 -50.64
CA GLY A 13 -19.67 8.74 -50.44
C GLY A 13 -20.35 9.28 -49.18
N GLY A 14 -19.62 9.27 -48.06
CA GLY A 14 -20.02 9.91 -46.81
C GLY A 14 -18.91 10.88 -46.39
N LEU A 15 -19.27 12.16 -46.24
CA LEU A 15 -18.40 13.27 -45.85
C LEU A 15 -17.77 13.03 -44.47
N LEU A 16 -16.45 13.18 -44.37
CA LEU A 16 -15.74 13.47 -43.11
C LEU A 16 -15.57 14.98 -43.00
N ILE A 17 -16.30 15.58 -42.06
CA ILE A 17 -16.04 16.95 -41.58
C ILE A 17 -14.89 16.83 -40.58
N LEU A 18 -13.70 17.28 -40.96
CA LEU A 18 -12.60 17.50 -40.00
C LEU A 18 -12.92 18.73 -39.16
N SER A 19 -13.44 18.50 -37.95
CA SER A 19 -13.37 19.48 -36.87
C SER A 19 -11.95 19.42 -36.31
N ALA A 20 -11.10 20.36 -36.71
CA ALA A 20 -9.82 20.57 -36.06
C ALA A 20 -10.07 21.14 -34.65
N VAL A 21 -10.05 20.26 -33.65
CA VAL A 21 -9.89 20.68 -32.25
C VAL A 21 -8.44 21.16 -32.11
N VAL A 22 -8.27 22.47 -32.08
CA VAL A 22 -7.03 23.08 -31.59
C VAL A 22 -7.03 22.81 -30.09
N VAL A 23 -6.34 21.75 -29.67
CA VAL A 23 -5.95 21.56 -28.28
C VAL A 23 -4.94 22.68 -28.00
N GLY A 24 -5.41 23.75 -27.38
CA GLY A 24 -4.52 24.69 -26.71
C GLY A 24 -3.88 23.91 -25.56
N ALA A 25 -2.59 23.62 -25.67
CA ALA A 25 -1.80 23.17 -24.54
C ALA A 25 -1.82 24.29 -23.50
N SER A 26 -2.55 24.06 -22.41
CA SER A 26 -2.35 24.80 -21.17
C SER A 26 -1.03 24.28 -20.59
N GLU A 27 0.08 24.94 -20.92
CA GLU A 27 1.37 24.74 -20.26
C GLU A 27 1.30 25.38 -18.87
N ASN A 28 0.67 24.70 -17.91
CA ASN A 28 0.94 24.84 -16.47
C ASN A 28 0.22 23.73 -15.69
N THR A 29 0.57 22.47 -15.95
CA THR A 29 0.29 21.41 -14.97
C THR A 29 1.45 21.47 -13.97
N THR A 30 1.19 21.96 -12.76
CA THR A 30 2.13 21.83 -11.64
C THR A 30 2.18 20.36 -11.25
N THR A 31 3.14 19.63 -11.80
CA THR A 31 3.41 18.24 -11.40
C THR A 31 4.38 18.23 -10.24
N ALA A 32 4.26 17.25 -9.34
CA ALA A 32 5.23 17.04 -8.26
C ALA A 32 6.68 16.99 -8.82
N PRO A 33 7.67 17.56 -8.11
CA PRO A 33 9.08 17.44 -8.48
C PRO A 33 9.49 15.99 -8.68
N ALA A 34 10.27 15.72 -9.73
CA ALA A 34 10.84 14.39 -9.94
C ALA A 34 11.78 14.02 -8.76
N PRO A 35 11.73 12.78 -8.25
CA PRO A 35 12.63 12.31 -7.20
C PRO A 35 14.10 12.55 -7.54
N VAL A 36 14.86 13.12 -6.59
CA VAL A 36 16.30 13.27 -6.73
C VAL A 36 16.96 11.99 -6.21
N ALA A 37 17.72 11.33 -7.07
CA ALA A 37 18.44 10.11 -6.70
C ALA A 37 19.49 10.40 -5.61
N GLN A 38 19.48 9.59 -4.55
CA GLN A 38 20.51 9.59 -3.51
C GLN A 38 21.25 8.26 -3.59
N THR A 39 22.24 8.18 -4.46
CA THR A 39 23.02 6.95 -4.68
C THR A 39 24.30 6.92 -3.84
N PRO A 40 24.88 5.73 -3.58
CA PRO A 40 26.19 5.61 -2.95
C PRO A 40 27.28 6.39 -3.71
N PRO A 41 28.31 6.91 -3.02
CA PRO A 41 29.44 7.57 -3.67
C PRO A 41 30.15 6.67 -4.69
N GLU A 42 30.67 7.27 -5.76
CA GLU A 42 31.40 6.54 -6.81
C GLU A 42 32.60 5.77 -6.21
N GLY A 43 32.72 4.49 -6.57
CA GLY A 43 33.80 3.62 -6.09
C GLY A 43 33.59 3.07 -4.67
N ALA A 44 32.47 3.38 -4.00
CA ALA A 44 32.14 2.75 -2.73
C ALA A 44 31.98 1.23 -2.88
N THR A 45 32.63 0.48 -2.00
CA THR A 45 32.49 -0.97 -1.82
C THR A 45 31.67 -1.32 -0.59
N TYR A 46 31.12 -2.54 -0.58
CA TYR A 46 30.44 -3.13 0.57
C TYR A 46 31.41 -3.39 1.73
N VAL A 47 30.93 -3.20 2.96
CA VAL A 47 31.72 -3.38 4.21
C VAL A 47 31.11 -4.38 5.20
N GLY A 48 29.90 -4.86 4.94
CA GLY A 48 29.18 -5.82 5.76
C GLY A 48 28.57 -5.21 7.03
N SER A 49 27.47 -5.79 7.48
CA SER A 49 26.62 -5.30 8.59
C SER A 49 27.34 -5.25 9.93
N THR A 50 28.34 -6.14 10.13
CA THR A 50 29.18 -6.12 11.35
C THR A 50 30.00 -4.83 11.50
N THR A 51 30.30 -4.13 10.39
CA THR A 51 30.92 -2.80 10.43
C THR A 51 29.94 -1.76 10.95
N CYS A 52 28.66 -1.84 10.55
CA CYS A 52 27.60 -0.91 10.95
C CYS A 52 27.33 -0.96 12.46
N PHE A 53 27.36 -2.16 13.06
CA PHE A 53 27.14 -2.37 14.50
C PHE A 53 28.06 -1.52 15.41
N GLN A 54 29.26 -1.19 14.93
CA GLN A 54 30.26 -0.45 15.72
C GLN A 54 29.81 0.98 16.07
N CYS A 55 29.00 1.60 15.21
CA CYS A 55 28.49 2.96 15.39
C CYS A 55 26.96 3.00 15.58
N HIS A 56 26.22 2.08 14.95
CA HIS A 56 24.75 2.03 14.91
C HIS A 56 24.20 0.80 15.63
N SER A 57 24.57 0.62 16.90
CA SER A 57 24.28 -0.62 17.63
C SER A 57 22.78 -0.87 17.83
N ASP A 58 21.98 0.18 17.93
CA ASP A 58 20.54 0.05 18.20
C ASP A 58 19.78 -0.32 16.93
N GLN A 59 20.07 0.36 15.82
CA GLN A 59 19.53 0.00 14.50
C GLN A 59 19.92 -1.43 14.12
N TYR A 60 21.18 -1.81 14.34
CA TYR A 60 21.64 -3.18 14.08
C TYR A 60 20.85 -4.20 14.91
N ARG A 61 20.70 -4.00 16.22
CA ARG A 61 19.97 -4.95 17.08
C ARG A 61 18.51 -5.07 16.69
N ASN A 62 17.87 -3.97 16.31
CA ASN A 62 16.48 -4.02 15.87
C ASN A 62 16.36 -4.80 14.56
N TRP A 63 17.18 -4.44 13.56
CA TRP A 63 17.24 -5.13 12.26
C TRP A 63 17.52 -6.64 12.40
N ASP A 64 18.49 -7.02 13.24
CA ASP A 64 18.93 -8.41 13.45
C ASP A 64 17.80 -9.30 14.00
N ASN A 65 16.78 -8.70 14.65
CA ASN A 65 15.59 -9.41 15.13
C ASN A 65 14.45 -9.48 14.10
N THR A 66 14.59 -8.83 12.93
CA THR A 66 13.56 -8.87 11.87
C THR A 66 13.69 -10.11 10.99
N LEU A 67 12.75 -10.31 10.06
CA LEU A 67 12.79 -11.42 9.12
C LEU A 67 13.73 -11.19 7.92
N HIS A 68 14.16 -9.94 7.68
CA HIS A 68 15.05 -9.56 6.59
C HIS A 68 16.43 -10.26 6.62
N PRO A 69 17.21 -10.21 7.72
CA PRO A 69 18.51 -10.89 7.79
C PRO A 69 18.41 -12.40 7.66
N ILE A 70 17.32 -12.98 8.16
CA ILE A 70 17.14 -14.44 8.27
C ILE A 70 16.23 -15.00 7.19
N MET A 71 15.96 -14.26 6.11
CA MET A 71 15.19 -14.73 4.96
C MET A 71 15.87 -15.92 4.29
N ILE A 72 17.20 -15.96 4.30
CA ILE A 72 18.00 -17.12 3.90
C ILE A 72 19.05 -17.42 4.97
N GLN A 73 19.27 -18.69 5.27
CA GLN A 73 20.24 -19.09 6.30
C GLN A 73 21.02 -20.34 5.87
N ASP A 74 22.31 -20.36 6.22
CA ASP A 74 23.18 -21.53 6.08
C ASP A 74 22.85 -22.55 7.17
N VAL A 75 22.42 -23.73 6.72
CA VAL A 75 21.99 -24.83 7.61
C VAL A 75 23.17 -25.40 8.40
N ALA A 76 24.37 -25.40 7.84
CA ALA A 76 25.56 -25.87 8.56
C ALA A 76 25.99 -24.87 9.64
N ALA A 77 25.88 -23.56 9.37
CA ALA A 77 26.17 -22.52 10.34
C ALA A 77 25.08 -22.39 11.43
N ASN A 78 23.81 -22.54 11.04
CA ASN A 78 22.66 -22.50 11.93
C ASN A 78 21.67 -23.64 11.65
N PRO A 79 21.90 -24.84 12.22
CA PRO A 79 20.98 -25.97 12.04
C PRO A 79 19.55 -25.72 12.52
N ALA A 80 19.36 -24.80 13.48
CA ALA A 80 18.05 -24.43 14.01
C ALA A 80 17.22 -23.59 13.02
N ALA A 81 17.81 -23.10 11.93
CA ALA A 81 17.09 -22.42 10.86
C ALA A 81 16.14 -23.34 10.08
N ASN A 82 16.36 -24.66 10.14
CA ASN A 82 15.44 -25.62 9.55
C ASN A 82 14.23 -25.84 10.47
N VAL A 83 13.03 -25.64 9.92
CA VAL A 83 11.77 -25.87 10.62
C VAL A 83 10.99 -27.08 10.11
N ALA A 84 11.42 -27.71 9.02
CA ALA A 84 10.70 -28.85 8.45
C ALA A 84 11.04 -30.19 9.08
N ASP A 85 10.04 -31.07 9.10
CA ASP A 85 10.19 -32.47 9.40
C ASP A 85 10.52 -33.29 8.14
N PHE A 86 11.81 -33.58 7.95
CA PHE A 86 12.33 -34.39 6.85
C PHE A 86 12.01 -35.90 6.98
N SER A 87 11.35 -36.34 8.06
CA SER A 87 10.82 -37.71 8.17
C SER A 87 9.50 -37.90 7.42
N THR A 88 8.91 -36.82 6.90
CA THR A 88 7.63 -36.80 6.17
C THR A 88 7.79 -36.25 4.75
N GLY A 89 6.76 -36.37 3.90
CA GLY A 89 6.72 -35.75 2.58
C GLY A 89 7.80 -36.22 1.59
N GLU A 90 8.15 -37.50 1.62
CA GLU A 90 9.13 -38.11 0.71
C GLU A 90 8.74 -37.90 -0.75
N GLU A 91 7.46 -37.98 -1.06
CA GLU A 91 6.88 -37.77 -2.39
C GLU A 91 7.12 -36.36 -2.95
N PHE A 92 7.25 -35.34 -2.09
CA PHE A 92 7.49 -33.95 -2.49
C PHE A 92 8.99 -33.61 -2.56
N ARG A 93 9.84 -34.46 -1.98
CA ARG A 93 11.30 -34.28 -1.89
C ARG A 93 12.07 -35.22 -2.79
N THR A 94 11.39 -35.84 -3.75
CA THR A 94 12.01 -36.71 -4.74
C THR A 94 12.67 -35.88 -5.85
N LEU A 95 13.95 -36.14 -6.12
CA LEU A 95 14.74 -35.53 -7.18
C LEU A 95 14.50 -36.22 -8.53
N GLU A 96 15.00 -35.62 -9.62
CA GLU A 96 14.83 -36.16 -10.97
C GLU A 96 15.42 -37.57 -11.16
N ASP A 97 16.45 -37.93 -10.40
CA ASP A 97 17.07 -39.25 -10.42
C ASP A 97 16.31 -40.31 -9.59
N GLY A 98 15.20 -39.91 -8.98
CA GLY A 98 14.35 -40.75 -8.13
C GLY A 98 14.85 -40.90 -6.69
N SER A 99 15.94 -40.23 -6.32
CA SER A 99 16.39 -40.19 -4.92
C SER A 99 15.65 -39.13 -4.12
N THR A 100 15.52 -39.33 -2.81
CA THR A 100 14.90 -38.38 -1.89
C THR A 100 15.99 -37.68 -1.09
N TYR A 101 15.96 -36.35 -1.04
CA TYR A 101 16.95 -35.58 -0.25
C TYR A 101 16.52 -35.43 1.22
N GLY A 102 17.43 -35.69 2.15
CA GLY A 102 17.29 -35.27 3.55
C GLY A 102 17.90 -33.89 3.80
N ILE A 103 17.88 -33.44 5.05
CA ILE A 103 18.46 -32.16 5.47
C ILE A 103 19.97 -32.08 5.19
N GLU A 104 20.66 -33.22 5.16
CA GLU A 104 22.08 -33.32 4.80
C GLU A 104 22.38 -32.92 3.35
N GLY A 105 21.37 -32.95 2.47
CA GLY A 105 21.47 -32.46 1.10
C GLY A 105 21.21 -30.96 0.95
N VAL A 106 20.84 -30.27 2.04
CA VAL A 106 20.48 -28.85 2.04
C VAL A 106 21.67 -28.00 2.46
N THR A 107 21.92 -26.95 1.70
CA THR A 107 22.90 -25.90 2.02
C THR A 107 22.23 -24.70 2.67
N PHE A 108 21.15 -24.18 2.09
CA PHE A 108 20.40 -23.04 2.62
C PHE A 108 18.92 -23.35 2.86
N THR A 109 18.36 -22.79 3.93
CA THR A 109 16.90 -22.60 4.05
C THR A 109 16.51 -21.20 3.59
N MET A 110 15.33 -21.06 2.98
CA MET A 110 14.81 -19.79 2.48
C MET A 110 13.34 -19.62 2.85
N GLY A 111 13.00 -18.59 3.62
CA GLY A 111 11.69 -18.36 4.20
C GLY A 111 11.58 -18.82 5.67
N ASN A 112 10.78 -18.06 6.45
CA ASN A 112 10.69 -18.20 7.91
C ASN A 112 9.30 -17.90 8.51
N LYS A 113 8.39 -17.22 7.80
CA LYS A 113 7.03 -16.88 8.28
C LYS A 113 5.97 -17.89 7.82
N TYR A 114 5.67 -17.92 6.53
CA TYR A 114 4.59 -18.75 5.97
C TYR A 114 5.07 -20.13 5.49
N ARG A 115 6.22 -20.15 4.81
CA ARG A 115 6.77 -21.35 4.17
C ARG A 115 8.28 -21.32 4.15
N GLN A 116 8.88 -22.50 3.99
CA GLN A 116 10.32 -22.67 3.80
C GLN A 116 10.61 -23.48 2.52
N ARG A 117 11.59 -23.01 1.76
CA ARG A 117 12.17 -23.66 0.58
C ARG A 117 13.63 -23.99 0.87
N TYR A 118 14.16 -24.99 0.17
CA TYR A 118 15.47 -25.57 0.46
C TYR A 118 16.37 -25.48 -0.77
N ILE A 119 17.64 -25.15 -0.55
CA ILE A 119 18.61 -24.94 -1.62
C ILE A 119 19.79 -25.87 -1.41
N ALA A 120 20.18 -26.59 -2.47
CA ALA A 120 21.39 -27.40 -2.48
C ALA A 120 22.48 -26.73 -3.33
N LYS A 121 23.72 -26.81 -2.87
CA LYS A 121 24.89 -26.50 -3.68
C LYS A 121 25.16 -27.62 -4.69
N THR A 122 25.47 -27.25 -5.92
CA THR A 122 25.87 -28.17 -7.00
C THR A 122 27.27 -27.82 -7.49
N ASP A 123 27.82 -28.62 -8.41
CA ASP A 123 29.11 -28.33 -9.05
C ASP A 123 29.10 -27.04 -9.88
N THR A 124 27.92 -26.60 -10.32
CA THR A 124 27.74 -25.47 -11.24
C THR A 124 26.98 -24.29 -10.63
N GLY A 125 26.65 -24.33 -9.33
CA GLY A 125 25.91 -23.26 -8.66
C GLY A 125 25.04 -23.76 -7.52
N TYR A 126 23.78 -23.32 -7.51
CA TYR A 126 22.81 -23.61 -6.45
C TYR A 126 21.43 -23.85 -7.04
N VAL A 127 20.75 -24.88 -6.58
CA VAL A 127 19.42 -25.27 -7.04
C VAL A 127 18.41 -25.16 -5.90
N VAL A 128 17.28 -24.52 -6.15
CA VAL A 128 16.11 -24.62 -5.29
C VAL A 128 15.51 -26.00 -5.50
N LEU A 129 15.43 -26.78 -4.42
CA LEU A 129 14.99 -28.16 -4.42
C LEU A 129 13.46 -28.27 -4.61
N PRO A 130 12.96 -29.42 -5.10
CA PRO A 130 11.52 -29.66 -5.15
C PRO A 130 10.93 -29.75 -3.74
N GLY A 131 9.66 -29.36 -3.61
CA GLY A 131 8.93 -29.45 -2.35
C GLY A 131 9.09 -28.23 -1.45
N GLN A 132 8.01 -27.85 -0.79
CA GLN A 132 7.92 -26.71 0.12
C GLN A 132 7.38 -27.18 1.46
N TRP A 133 7.91 -26.63 2.54
CA TRP A 133 7.33 -26.81 3.87
C TRP A 133 6.41 -25.63 4.17
N ASN A 134 5.12 -25.89 4.39
CA ASN A 134 4.18 -24.90 4.93
C ASN A 134 4.30 -24.93 6.45
N ILE A 135 4.61 -23.77 7.06
CA ILE A 135 4.99 -23.68 8.47
C ILE A 135 3.78 -23.92 9.37
N ASP A 136 2.65 -23.24 9.09
CA ASP A 136 1.46 -23.29 9.95
C ASP A 136 0.79 -24.66 9.93
N SER A 137 0.64 -25.26 8.75
CA SER A 137 0.05 -26.60 8.61
C SER A 137 1.03 -27.73 8.94
N ALA A 138 2.33 -27.43 9.08
CA ALA A 138 3.40 -28.39 9.31
C ALA A 138 3.40 -29.54 8.28
N THR A 139 3.24 -29.20 7.01
CA THR A 139 3.17 -30.19 5.92
C THR A 139 4.08 -29.84 4.75
N TRP A 140 4.56 -30.88 4.07
CA TRP A 140 5.18 -30.74 2.76
C TRP A 140 4.12 -30.65 1.67
N VAL A 141 4.35 -29.76 0.72
CA VAL A 141 3.54 -29.61 -0.50
C VAL A 141 4.43 -29.57 -1.73
N GLU A 142 3.84 -29.85 -2.89
CA GLU A 142 4.53 -29.78 -4.17
C GLU A 142 5.01 -28.35 -4.46
N ALA A 143 6.25 -28.23 -4.91
CA ALA A 143 6.81 -26.97 -5.39
C ALA A 143 7.93 -27.22 -6.40
N THR A 144 7.94 -26.42 -7.46
CA THR A 144 8.82 -26.61 -8.62
C THR A 144 10.26 -26.23 -8.28
N PRO A 145 11.27 -27.06 -8.64
CA PRO A 145 12.67 -26.68 -8.49
C PRO A 145 13.04 -25.50 -9.42
N GLY A 146 14.14 -24.82 -9.14
CA GLY A 146 14.58 -23.65 -9.91
C GLY A 146 16.05 -23.30 -9.72
N ASP A 147 16.56 -22.36 -10.51
CA ASP A 147 17.93 -21.88 -10.41
C ASP A 147 17.99 -20.75 -9.37
N TRP A 148 18.62 -21.01 -8.23
CA TRP A 148 18.65 -20.04 -7.14
C TRP A 148 19.46 -18.79 -7.51
N LEU A 149 20.55 -18.95 -8.27
CA LEU A 149 21.37 -17.81 -8.70
C LEU A 149 20.61 -16.93 -9.68
N LYS A 150 19.86 -17.52 -10.60
CA LYS A 150 19.08 -16.80 -11.62
C LYS A 150 17.83 -16.12 -11.07
N ASP A 151 17.10 -16.78 -10.18
CA ASP A 151 15.73 -16.40 -9.82
C ASP A 151 15.59 -15.80 -8.41
N CYS A 152 16.60 -15.96 -7.54
CA CYS A 152 16.45 -15.70 -6.09
C CYS A 152 17.60 -14.89 -5.47
N ALA A 153 18.85 -15.14 -5.87
CA ALA A 153 20.03 -14.66 -5.15
C ALA A 153 20.12 -13.12 -5.07
N GLY A 154 19.66 -12.40 -6.09
CA GLY A 154 19.67 -10.93 -6.08
C GLY A 154 18.78 -10.30 -5.00
N CYS A 155 17.67 -10.96 -4.63
CA CYS A 155 16.78 -10.47 -3.57
C CYS A 155 17.13 -11.03 -2.18
N HIS A 156 17.77 -12.19 -2.13
CA HIS A 156 18.01 -12.94 -0.89
C HIS A 156 19.47 -12.88 -0.41
N THR A 157 20.32 -12.11 -1.06
CA THR A 157 21.68 -11.83 -0.59
C THR A 157 21.98 -10.36 -0.72
N THR A 158 23.05 -9.91 -0.08
CA THR A 158 23.50 -8.53 -0.15
C THR A 158 24.83 -8.44 -0.90
N GLY A 159 24.90 -7.50 -1.84
CA GLY A 159 26.07 -7.32 -2.71
C GLY A 159 26.27 -8.48 -3.70
N TYR A 160 25.19 -9.02 -4.24
CA TYR A 160 25.24 -10.10 -5.23
C TYR A 160 25.86 -9.64 -6.55
N SER A 161 26.84 -10.39 -7.05
CA SER A 161 27.42 -10.25 -8.38
C SER A 161 26.96 -11.40 -9.27
N VAL A 162 26.22 -11.07 -10.34
CA VAL A 162 25.79 -12.05 -11.36
C VAL A 162 26.99 -12.65 -12.09
N GLU A 163 28.00 -11.84 -12.43
CA GLU A 163 29.19 -12.26 -13.17
C GLU A 163 30.04 -13.25 -12.36
N GLU A 164 30.28 -12.93 -11.08
CA GLU A 164 31.13 -13.73 -10.21
C GLU A 164 30.37 -14.81 -9.44
N GLN A 165 29.03 -14.76 -9.44
CA GLN A 165 28.14 -15.63 -8.66
C GLN A 165 28.49 -15.63 -7.15
N THR A 166 28.85 -14.46 -6.64
CA THR A 166 29.24 -14.26 -5.23
C THR A 166 28.37 -13.19 -4.59
N TRP A 167 28.34 -13.16 -3.27
CA TRP A 167 27.67 -12.16 -2.47
C TRP A 167 28.55 -11.79 -1.28
N VAL A 168 28.25 -10.65 -0.66
CA VAL A 168 28.97 -10.16 0.51
C VAL A 168 28.38 -10.74 1.79
N GLU A 169 27.04 -10.76 1.90
CA GLU A 169 26.31 -11.32 3.04
C GLU A 169 25.09 -12.12 2.57
N LEU A 170 24.73 -13.16 3.33
CA LEU A 170 23.44 -13.85 3.17
C LEU A 170 22.33 -12.99 3.78
N GLY A 171 21.15 -13.01 3.16
CA GLY A 171 19.99 -12.26 3.61
C GLY A 171 19.99 -10.81 3.14
N THR A 172 18.92 -10.11 3.52
CA THR A 172 18.75 -8.68 3.25
C THR A 172 19.41 -7.88 4.38
N ALA A 173 20.68 -7.56 4.18
CA ALA A 173 21.53 -6.83 5.11
C ALA A 173 21.46 -5.31 4.93
N CYS A 174 22.15 -4.56 5.81
CA CYS A 174 22.07 -3.09 5.83
C CYS A 174 22.32 -2.48 4.44
N GLU A 175 23.35 -2.97 3.75
CA GLU A 175 23.78 -2.46 2.45
C GLU A 175 22.89 -2.90 1.27
N ALA A 176 21.87 -3.76 1.49
CA ALA A 176 20.83 -4.03 0.50
C ALA A 176 19.87 -2.83 0.35
N CYS A 177 19.67 -2.05 1.42
CA CYS A 177 18.84 -0.85 1.43
C CYS A 177 19.67 0.44 1.42
N HIS A 178 20.88 0.40 1.98
CA HIS A 178 21.76 1.57 2.09
C HIS A 178 22.84 1.67 1.01
N GLY A 179 22.99 0.61 0.19
CA GLY A 179 24.08 0.47 -0.77
C GLY A 179 25.47 0.29 -0.12
N PRO A 180 26.53 0.14 -0.92
CA PRO A 180 27.91 0.02 -0.42
C PRO A 180 28.35 1.24 0.40
N ALA A 181 28.81 1.00 1.63
CA ALA A 181 28.99 2.06 2.63
C ALA A 181 30.46 2.40 2.98
N SER A 182 31.46 1.86 2.28
CA SER A 182 32.89 2.11 2.60
C SER A 182 33.25 3.60 2.71
N VAL A 183 32.81 4.43 1.77
CA VAL A 183 33.08 5.88 1.78
C VAL A 183 32.42 6.55 2.99
N HIS A 184 31.17 6.20 3.31
CA HIS A 184 30.49 6.66 4.52
C HIS A 184 31.28 6.30 5.79
N VAL A 185 31.76 5.05 5.89
CA VAL A 185 32.55 4.58 7.04
C VAL A 185 33.88 5.33 7.16
N GLU A 186 34.58 5.56 6.05
CA GLU A 186 35.84 6.31 6.04
C GLU A 186 35.62 7.77 6.45
N MET A 187 34.59 8.43 5.91
CA MET A 187 34.23 9.80 6.26
C MET A 187 33.85 9.91 7.73
N ALA A 188 33.01 9.00 8.25
CA ALA A 188 32.61 8.99 9.65
C ALA A 188 33.80 8.82 10.61
N LYS A 189 34.75 7.93 10.28
CA LYS A 189 35.98 7.72 11.06
C LYS A 189 36.95 8.90 11.00
N ALA A 190 36.87 9.73 9.96
CA ALA A 190 37.71 10.90 9.80
C ALA A 190 37.19 12.13 10.58
N LEU A 191 35.96 12.09 11.10
CA LEU A 191 35.41 13.16 11.92
C LEU A 191 36.23 13.37 13.20
N PRO A 192 36.53 14.63 13.59
CA PRO A 192 37.26 14.90 14.82
C PRO A 192 36.41 14.60 16.07
N GLU A 193 37.08 14.24 17.17
CA GLU A 193 36.41 14.10 18.47
C GLU A 193 35.76 15.42 18.88
N GLY A 194 34.49 15.38 19.28
CA GLY A 194 33.71 16.56 19.65
C GLY A 194 33.24 17.41 18.47
N VAL A 195 33.22 16.86 17.24
CA VAL A 195 32.58 17.51 16.08
C VAL A 195 31.15 17.93 16.43
N ASP A 196 30.76 19.10 15.93
CA ASP A 196 29.39 19.58 16.07
C ASP A 196 28.45 18.63 15.30
N PRO A 197 27.47 17.97 15.96
CA PRO A 197 26.57 17.01 15.32
C PRO A 197 25.70 17.62 14.21
N VAL A 198 25.62 18.95 14.10
CA VAL A 198 24.86 19.65 13.05
C VAL A 198 25.76 20.35 12.02
N SER A 199 27.06 20.05 12.03
CA SER A 199 28.02 20.62 11.08
C SER A 199 27.83 20.12 9.65
N GLU A 200 28.36 20.89 8.69
CA GLU A 200 28.44 20.50 7.28
C GLU A 200 29.21 19.19 7.07
N ASP A 201 30.23 18.90 7.90
CA ASP A 201 31.00 17.65 7.82
C ASP A 201 30.14 16.44 8.21
N VAL A 202 29.31 16.56 9.25
CA VAL A 202 28.37 15.50 9.65
C VAL A 202 27.27 15.33 8.61
N TYR A 203 26.78 16.44 8.04
CA TYR A 203 25.83 16.38 6.93
C TYR A 203 26.42 15.66 5.71
N ALA A 204 27.68 15.93 5.35
CA ALA A 204 28.34 15.24 4.25
C ALA A 204 28.47 13.72 4.49
N VAL A 205 28.73 13.29 5.74
CA VAL A 205 28.74 11.86 6.11
C VAL A 205 27.37 11.22 5.94
N ARG A 206 26.29 11.93 6.31
CA ARG A 206 24.90 11.49 6.11
C ARG A 206 24.57 11.34 4.63
N GLN A 207 25.05 12.24 3.78
CA GLN A 207 24.83 12.19 2.33
C GLN A 207 25.67 11.12 1.61
N ALA A 208 26.66 10.53 2.27
CA ALA A 208 27.50 9.47 1.72
C ALA A 208 26.89 8.05 1.86
N ILE A 209 25.68 7.94 2.42
CA ILE A 209 24.92 6.71 2.55
C ILE A 209 23.47 6.95 2.11
N VAL A 210 22.85 5.97 1.45
CA VAL A 210 21.47 6.11 0.99
C VAL A 210 20.54 6.13 2.20
N ALA A 211 19.70 7.16 2.35
CA ALA A 211 18.69 7.27 3.41
C ALA A 211 17.33 7.70 2.83
N SER A 212 17.12 7.45 1.53
CA SER A 212 15.92 7.82 0.80
C SER A 212 14.68 7.07 1.28
N VAL A 213 13.52 7.74 1.17
CA VAL A 213 12.20 7.15 1.41
C VAL A 213 11.58 6.53 0.15
N ASP A 214 12.30 6.54 -0.97
CA ASP A 214 11.82 6.00 -2.25
C ASP A 214 11.44 4.51 -2.11
N SER A 215 10.20 4.18 -2.49
CA SER A 215 9.71 2.81 -2.57
C SER A 215 10.56 1.91 -3.47
N ASN A 216 11.35 2.45 -4.41
CA ASN A 216 12.30 1.69 -5.22
C ASN A 216 13.33 0.92 -4.39
N VAL A 217 13.67 1.40 -3.19
CA VAL A 217 14.54 0.68 -2.24
C VAL A 217 13.91 -0.65 -1.83
N CYS A 218 12.59 -0.71 -1.67
CA CYS A 218 11.84 -1.92 -1.34
C CYS A 218 11.47 -2.73 -2.60
N ALA A 219 11.14 -2.02 -3.69
CA ALA A 219 10.66 -2.60 -4.94
C ALA A 219 11.69 -3.49 -5.63
N GLN A 220 12.99 -3.33 -5.35
CA GLN A 220 14.01 -4.25 -5.87
C GLN A 220 13.77 -5.72 -5.47
N CYS A 221 13.03 -5.97 -4.39
CA CYS A 221 12.68 -7.32 -3.91
C CYS A 221 11.17 -7.56 -3.83
N HIS A 222 10.40 -6.57 -3.39
CA HIS A 222 8.94 -6.66 -3.20
C HIS A 222 8.18 -6.41 -4.51
N THR A 223 8.62 -7.08 -5.57
CA THR A 223 8.06 -7.01 -6.91
C THR A 223 8.09 -8.38 -7.59
N ARG A 224 7.38 -8.47 -8.71
CA ARG A 224 7.50 -9.58 -9.65
C ARG A 224 7.65 -9.05 -11.06
N GLY A 225 8.42 -9.77 -11.85
CA GLY A 225 8.81 -9.35 -13.19
C GLY A 225 10.09 -10.06 -13.58
N THR A 226 10.77 -9.49 -14.57
CA THR A 226 12.10 -9.94 -14.99
C THR A 226 13.02 -8.75 -15.19
N SER A 227 14.32 -8.96 -15.09
CA SER A 227 15.33 -8.02 -15.61
C SER A 227 15.04 -7.68 -17.07
N ALA A 228 15.56 -6.55 -17.54
CA ALA A 228 15.28 -6.05 -18.89
C ALA A 228 15.71 -7.01 -20.03
N ASP A 229 16.69 -7.89 -19.78
CA ASP A 229 17.09 -8.96 -20.70
C ASP A 229 16.21 -10.23 -20.62
N GLY A 230 15.29 -10.28 -19.65
CA GLY A 230 14.42 -11.43 -19.39
C GLY A 230 15.11 -12.59 -18.67
N GLU A 231 16.36 -12.44 -18.25
CA GLU A 231 17.17 -13.53 -17.72
C GLU A 231 17.13 -13.65 -16.19
N HIS A 232 16.66 -12.65 -15.43
CA HIS A 232 16.70 -12.72 -13.98
C HIS A 232 15.36 -12.34 -13.34
N GLY A 233 15.03 -12.99 -12.22
CA GLY A 233 13.83 -12.67 -11.43
C GLY A 233 13.94 -11.42 -10.55
N TYR A 234 15.01 -10.64 -10.70
CA TYR A 234 15.38 -9.48 -9.88
C TYR A 234 16.12 -8.43 -10.74
N PRO A 235 16.22 -7.16 -10.30
CA PRO A 235 16.81 -6.08 -11.08
C PRO A 235 18.35 -6.15 -11.09
N VAL A 236 18.94 -6.69 -12.16
CA VAL A 236 20.40 -6.79 -12.31
C VAL A 236 21.03 -5.41 -12.46
N GLY A 237 22.01 -5.10 -11.61
CA GLY A 237 22.76 -3.84 -11.66
C GLY A 237 22.04 -2.64 -11.06
N TYR A 238 20.90 -2.83 -10.38
CA TYR A 238 20.22 -1.75 -9.68
C TYR A 238 21.14 -1.14 -8.62
N VAL A 239 21.24 0.19 -8.64
CA VAL A 239 21.97 0.97 -7.65
C VAL A 239 20.93 1.59 -6.71
N VAL A 240 20.96 1.14 -5.46
CA VAL A 240 20.00 1.57 -4.44
C VAL A 240 19.98 3.08 -4.30
N GLY A 241 18.78 3.66 -4.19
CA GLY A 241 18.58 5.12 -4.15
C GLY A 241 18.59 5.80 -5.52
N GLY A 242 18.88 5.05 -6.59
CA GLY A 242 18.66 5.44 -7.98
C GLY A 242 17.29 5.01 -8.51
N PRO A 243 16.96 5.35 -9.77
CA PRO A 243 15.70 4.94 -10.38
C PRO A 243 15.68 3.43 -10.63
N LEU A 244 14.50 2.82 -10.43
CA LEU A 244 14.18 1.47 -10.86
C LEU A 244 13.13 1.55 -11.97
N ASP A 245 13.57 1.55 -13.22
CA ASP A 245 12.70 1.64 -14.40
C ASP A 245 12.75 0.38 -15.28
N GLU A 246 11.97 0.37 -16.37
CA GLU A 246 11.88 -0.76 -17.30
C GLU A 246 13.20 -1.11 -18.00
N THR A 247 14.20 -0.22 -17.99
CA THR A 247 15.53 -0.52 -18.52
C THR A 247 16.32 -1.43 -17.57
N MET A 248 15.89 -1.54 -16.31
CA MET A 248 16.46 -2.40 -15.28
C MET A 248 15.56 -3.60 -14.98
N PHE A 249 14.25 -3.36 -14.84
CA PHE A 249 13.28 -4.38 -14.45
C PHE A 249 11.90 -4.12 -15.02
N VAL A 250 11.34 -5.12 -15.69
CA VAL A 250 10.00 -5.08 -16.27
C VAL A 250 9.04 -5.79 -15.32
N PRO A 251 8.23 -5.06 -14.54
CA PRO A 251 7.28 -5.67 -13.62
C PRO A 251 6.14 -6.38 -14.37
N VAL A 252 5.53 -7.37 -13.71
CA VAL A 252 4.24 -7.90 -14.15
C VAL A 252 3.14 -6.86 -13.94
N ALA A 253 2.10 -6.90 -14.76
CA ALA A 253 0.97 -5.98 -14.67
C ALA A 253 -0.36 -6.76 -14.79
N PRO A 254 -1.45 -6.31 -14.13
CA PRO A 254 -2.74 -6.96 -14.21
C PRO A 254 -3.30 -6.91 -15.63
N THR A 255 -3.68 -8.07 -16.16
CA THR A 255 -4.30 -8.17 -17.49
C THR A 255 -5.83 -8.09 -17.46
N GLY A 256 -6.44 -8.25 -16.28
CA GLY A 256 -7.89 -8.38 -16.09
C GLY A 256 -8.45 -9.75 -16.49
N ALA A 257 -7.59 -10.70 -16.89
CA ALA A 257 -8.01 -12.05 -17.25
C ALA A 257 -8.21 -12.94 -16.02
N GLU A 258 -9.20 -13.84 -16.06
CA GLU A 258 -9.45 -14.82 -14.99
C GLU A 258 -8.29 -15.80 -14.78
N ASP A 259 -7.56 -16.11 -15.85
CA ASP A 259 -6.42 -17.02 -15.85
C ASP A 259 -5.07 -16.32 -15.64
N ASP A 260 -5.07 -15.04 -15.26
CA ASP A 260 -3.84 -14.33 -14.87
C ASP A 260 -3.18 -15.04 -13.67
N ALA A 261 -1.86 -15.23 -13.79
CA ALA A 261 -1.06 -15.98 -12.83
C ALA A 261 -0.63 -15.14 -11.62
N ASN A 262 -0.62 -13.81 -11.76
CA ASN A 262 -0.10 -12.86 -10.78
C ASN A 262 -1.21 -11.99 -10.18
N PHE A 263 -2.28 -11.73 -10.92
CA PHE A 263 -3.37 -10.89 -10.43
C PHE A 263 -4.72 -11.60 -10.48
N TRP A 264 -5.64 -11.16 -9.63
CA TRP A 264 -7.06 -11.42 -9.79
C TRP A 264 -7.66 -10.46 -10.82
N PRO A 265 -8.84 -10.75 -11.41
CA PRO A 265 -9.47 -9.90 -12.42
C PRO A 265 -9.72 -8.45 -11.97
N ASP A 266 -9.92 -8.24 -10.67
CA ASP A 266 -10.11 -6.91 -10.06
C ASP A 266 -8.80 -6.13 -9.88
N GLY A 267 -7.66 -6.72 -10.23
CA GLY A 267 -6.32 -6.15 -10.14
C GLY A 267 -5.63 -6.36 -8.80
N THR A 268 -6.26 -7.04 -7.83
CA THR A 268 -5.60 -7.40 -6.57
C THR A 268 -4.55 -8.49 -6.77
N GLU A 269 -3.54 -8.49 -5.93
CA GLU A 269 -2.40 -9.39 -6.00
C GLU A 269 -2.82 -10.83 -5.68
N LYS A 270 -2.33 -11.79 -6.48
CA LYS A 270 -2.62 -13.23 -6.33
C LYS A 270 -1.42 -13.98 -5.77
N LYS A 271 -0.22 -13.38 -5.77
CA LYS A 271 1.01 -14.04 -5.34
C LYS A 271 1.81 -13.16 -4.39
N HIS A 272 2.62 -13.80 -3.55
CA HIS A 272 3.62 -13.11 -2.75
C HIS A 272 4.52 -12.16 -3.58
N ARG A 273 5.11 -11.17 -2.90
CA ARG A 273 6.06 -10.14 -3.40
C ARG A 273 5.51 -9.26 -4.53
N GLU A 274 4.24 -8.87 -4.47
CA GLU A 274 3.60 -7.97 -5.45
C GLU A 274 3.19 -6.62 -4.83
N GLN A 275 3.58 -6.33 -3.58
CA GLN A 275 3.07 -5.19 -2.80
C GLN A 275 3.29 -3.83 -3.47
N ILE A 276 4.44 -3.61 -4.12
CA ILE A 276 4.68 -2.34 -4.82
C ILE A 276 3.75 -2.15 -6.00
N LEU A 277 3.34 -3.24 -6.65
CA LEU A 277 2.45 -3.21 -7.81
C LEU A 277 1.05 -2.80 -7.38
N GLY A 278 0.58 -3.27 -6.21
CA GLY A 278 -0.67 -2.79 -5.61
C GLY A 278 -0.59 -1.35 -5.13
N LEU A 279 0.48 -0.98 -4.39
CA LEU A 279 0.66 0.36 -3.86
C LEU A 279 0.69 1.42 -4.98
N ASN A 280 1.39 1.15 -6.08
CA ASN A 280 1.48 2.08 -7.22
C ASN A 280 0.13 2.28 -7.93
N GLN A 281 -0.80 1.33 -7.83
CA GLN A 281 -2.16 1.45 -8.36
C GLN A 281 -3.13 2.14 -7.39
N SER A 282 -2.71 2.36 -6.14
CA SER A 282 -3.56 2.94 -5.10
C SER A 282 -3.52 4.47 -5.09
N ALA A 283 -4.47 5.07 -4.36
CA ALA A 283 -4.44 6.50 -4.06
C ALA A 283 -3.22 6.88 -3.20
N HIS A 284 -2.71 5.98 -2.35
CA HIS A 284 -1.50 6.23 -1.56
C HIS A 284 -0.27 6.47 -2.43
N GLY A 285 -0.07 5.65 -3.47
CA GLY A 285 1.02 5.83 -4.43
C GLY A 285 0.97 7.16 -5.18
N ASN A 286 -0.21 7.80 -5.23
CA ASN A 286 -0.46 9.05 -5.95
C ASN A 286 -0.84 10.22 -5.02
N ALA A 287 -0.72 10.06 -3.70
CA ALA A 287 -1.26 11.00 -2.72
C ALA A 287 -0.67 12.41 -2.83
N LEU A 288 0.61 12.54 -3.20
CA LEU A 288 1.23 13.85 -3.34
C LEU A 288 0.72 14.61 -4.57
N ALA A 289 0.48 13.90 -5.68
CA ALA A 289 0.05 14.50 -6.94
C ALA A 289 -1.28 15.24 -6.77
N SER A 290 -2.24 14.66 -6.04
CA SER A 290 -3.55 15.28 -5.81
C SER A 290 -3.48 16.62 -5.06
N ILE A 291 -2.46 16.80 -4.21
CA ILE A 291 -2.27 18.06 -3.45
C ILE A 291 -1.47 19.07 -4.26
N VAL A 292 -0.45 18.66 -5.01
CA VAL A 292 0.35 19.58 -5.84
C VAL A 292 -0.47 20.16 -7.00
N GLU A 293 -1.45 19.39 -7.50
CA GLU A 293 -2.36 19.82 -8.56
C GLU A 293 -3.55 20.66 -8.03
N SER A 294 -3.74 20.73 -6.71
CA SER A 294 -4.86 21.46 -6.09
C SER A 294 -4.55 22.95 -5.89
N ASP A 295 -5.50 23.81 -6.24
CA ASP A 295 -5.45 25.27 -5.96
C ASP A 295 -5.43 25.59 -4.45
N HIS A 296 -5.75 24.61 -3.60
CA HIS A 296 -5.75 24.70 -2.14
C HIS A 296 -4.59 23.93 -1.48
N GLY A 297 -3.66 23.38 -2.25
CA GLY A 297 -2.51 22.65 -1.74
C GLY A 297 -1.61 23.52 -0.85
N ALA A 298 -1.21 23.00 0.31
CA ALA A 298 -0.31 23.68 1.25
C ALA A 298 0.53 22.71 2.08
N ASP A 299 1.59 23.21 2.74
CA ASP A 299 2.49 22.40 3.57
C ASP A 299 1.78 21.62 4.68
N TYR A 300 0.65 22.13 5.20
CA TYR A 300 -0.11 21.44 6.25
C TYR A 300 -0.81 20.17 5.75
N CYS A 301 -0.92 19.98 4.42
CA CYS A 301 -1.46 18.76 3.81
C CYS A 301 -0.41 17.62 3.81
N LEU A 302 0.88 17.95 3.78
CA LEU A 302 1.96 16.98 3.60
C LEU A 302 2.11 15.90 4.69
N PRO A 303 1.72 16.10 5.97
CA PRO A 303 1.73 15.01 6.96
C PRO A 303 1.01 13.74 6.52
N CYS A 304 -0.03 13.86 5.68
CA CYS A 304 -0.82 12.73 5.18
C CYS A 304 -0.57 12.42 3.69
N HIS A 305 0.21 13.27 2.99
CA HIS A 305 0.36 13.20 1.53
C HIS A 305 1.81 13.05 1.06
N SER A 306 2.80 13.14 1.94
CA SER A 306 4.21 13.01 1.56
C SER A 306 5.06 12.31 2.63
N THR A 307 5.73 11.23 2.23
CA THR A 307 6.57 10.46 3.17
C THR A 307 7.85 11.21 3.52
N ASP A 308 8.47 11.88 2.55
CA ASP A 308 9.67 12.68 2.78
C ASP A 308 9.40 13.85 3.73
N TYR A 309 8.21 14.46 3.67
CA TYR A 309 7.80 15.44 4.68
C TYR A 309 7.67 14.83 6.07
N VAL A 310 7.11 13.63 6.21
CA VAL A 310 6.96 12.98 7.52
C VAL A 310 8.31 12.53 8.09
N LYS A 311 9.21 12.03 7.25
CA LYS A 311 10.49 11.43 7.65
C LYS A 311 11.68 12.40 7.60
N GLN A 312 11.47 13.66 7.24
CA GLN A 312 12.52 14.68 7.17
C GLN A 312 13.29 14.85 8.50
N ASP A 313 14.58 15.20 8.40
CA ASP A 313 15.39 15.59 9.55
C ASP A 313 15.49 17.12 9.64
N LYS A 314 14.62 17.73 10.44
CA LYS A 314 14.53 19.19 10.61
C LYS A 314 15.77 19.81 11.27
N THR A 315 16.75 19.00 11.67
CA THR A 315 18.05 19.48 12.17
C THR A 315 18.85 20.17 11.07
N PHE A 316 18.73 19.69 9.82
CA PHE A 316 19.42 20.25 8.67
C PHE A 316 18.44 21.03 7.80
N ALA A 317 18.71 22.33 7.61
CA ALA A 317 17.83 23.20 6.82
C ALA A 317 17.64 22.71 5.37
N GLN A 318 18.63 21.99 4.84
CA GLN A 318 18.63 21.38 3.52
C GLN A 318 17.64 20.23 3.38
N ASP A 319 17.29 19.56 4.49
CA ASP A 319 16.37 18.42 4.51
C ASP A 319 14.92 18.88 4.80
N VAL A 320 14.67 20.18 4.97
CA VAL A 320 13.32 20.70 5.21
C VAL A 320 12.46 20.56 3.96
N VAL A 321 11.37 19.81 4.10
CA VAL A 321 10.40 19.55 3.03
C VAL A 321 9.20 20.49 3.17
N THR A 322 8.75 20.99 2.04
CA THR A 322 7.62 21.89 1.78
C THR A 322 6.89 21.40 0.53
N LEU A 323 5.74 21.99 0.19
CA LEU A 323 4.99 21.58 -1.00
C LEU A 323 5.78 21.79 -2.30
N GLU A 324 6.69 22.77 -2.31
CA GLU A 324 7.53 23.08 -3.48
C GLU A 324 8.57 21.99 -3.78
N ASN A 325 9.04 21.27 -2.77
CA ASN A 325 10.14 20.31 -2.90
C ASN A 325 9.81 18.88 -2.42
N ALA A 326 8.60 18.60 -1.94
CA ALA A 326 8.15 17.24 -1.66
C ALA A 326 8.19 16.40 -2.94
N GLN A 327 8.73 15.18 -2.85
CA GLN A 327 8.99 14.33 -4.02
C GLN A 327 8.29 12.98 -3.94
N PHE A 328 7.91 12.53 -2.74
CA PHE A 328 7.41 11.19 -2.52
C PHE A 328 6.00 11.22 -1.92
N SER A 329 5.07 10.53 -2.58
CA SER A 329 3.74 10.21 -2.04
C SER A 329 3.85 9.33 -0.78
N ILE A 330 2.79 8.61 -0.43
CA ILE A 330 2.86 7.60 0.62
C ILE A 330 3.63 6.38 0.10
N THR A 331 4.77 6.10 0.74
CA THR A 331 5.72 5.04 0.37
C THR A 331 5.75 3.96 1.45
N CYS A 332 6.48 2.87 1.18
CA CYS A 332 6.59 1.73 2.09
C CYS A 332 6.99 2.13 3.52
N VAL A 333 7.94 3.07 3.67
CA VAL A 333 8.48 3.46 4.98
C VAL A 333 7.59 4.44 5.76
N GLN A 334 6.50 4.91 5.15
CA GLN A 334 5.45 5.61 5.90
C GLN A 334 4.79 4.67 6.90
N CYS A 335 4.52 3.43 6.49
CA CYS A 335 3.83 2.41 7.28
C CYS A 335 4.76 1.37 7.90
N HIS A 336 5.92 1.10 7.27
CA HIS A 336 6.87 0.07 7.73
C HIS A 336 8.17 0.67 8.27
N ALA A 337 8.65 0.15 9.39
CA ALA A 337 9.92 0.50 10.00
C ALA A 337 10.98 -0.57 9.70
N PRO A 338 11.89 -0.38 8.72
CA PRO A 338 12.87 -1.39 8.34
C PRO A 338 13.84 -1.77 9.48
N HIS A 339 14.00 -0.87 10.46
CA HIS A 339 14.74 -1.08 11.71
C HIS A 339 13.83 -0.94 12.95
N GLY A 340 12.53 -1.18 12.79
CA GLY A 340 11.54 -1.13 13.85
C GLY A 340 11.62 -2.29 14.83
N GLU A 341 10.75 -2.28 15.84
CA GLU A 341 10.67 -3.36 16.80
C GLU A 341 10.16 -4.64 16.13
N ALA A 342 10.92 -5.72 16.19
CA ALA A 342 10.55 -7.00 15.57
C ALA A 342 9.26 -7.61 16.13
N ALA A 343 8.85 -7.19 17.33
CA ALA A 343 7.59 -7.62 17.94
C ALA A 343 6.36 -6.97 17.29
N GLN A 344 6.52 -5.84 16.58
CA GLN A 344 5.45 -5.27 15.80
C GLN A 344 5.25 -6.11 14.54
N ASP A 345 4.07 -6.69 14.40
CA ASP A 345 3.73 -7.52 13.24
C ASP A 345 4.00 -6.76 11.94
N ASN A 346 4.64 -7.45 10.98
CA ASN A 346 5.02 -6.89 9.68
C ASN A 346 5.89 -5.62 9.75
N GLN A 347 6.56 -5.38 10.89
CA GLN A 347 7.37 -4.18 11.14
C GLN A 347 6.59 -2.88 10.89
N LEU A 348 5.32 -2.82 11.27
CA LEU A 348 4.55 -1.58 11.17
C LEU A 348 5.17 -0.47 12.05
N THR A 349 4.96 0.80 11.71
CA THR A 349 5.46 1.94 12.52
C THR A 349 4.62 2.18 13.78
N GLU A 350 3.41 1.65 13.79
CA GLU A 350 2.44 1.68 14.89
C GLU A 350 1.42 0.55 14.71
N GLU A 351 0.43 0.45 15.60
CA GLU A 351 -0.64 -0.52 15.48
C GLU A 351 -1.46 -0.31 14.20
N SER A 352 -1.92 -1.41 13.60
CA SER A 352 -2.55 -1.39 12.26
C SER A 352 -3.78 -0.47 12.17
N TYR A 353 -4.58 -0.38 13.22
CA TYR A 353 -5.71 0.56 13.27
C TYR A 353 -5.23 2.02 13.29
N GLU A 354 -4.29 2.36 14.17
CA GLU A 354 -3.74 3.72 14.33
C GLU A 354 -3.05 4.21 13.06
N LEU A 355 -2.36 3.32 12.32
CA LEU A 355 -1.78 3.64 11.01
C LEU A 355 -2.82 4.24 10.05
N CYS A 356 -3.99 3.62 9.98
CA CYS A 356 -5.05 4.05 9.07
C CYS A 356 -5.68 5.37 9.56
N VAL A 357 -6.09 5.41 10.82
CA VAL A 357 -6.81 6.57 11.38
C VAL A 357 -5.91 7.77 11.70
N GLY A 358 -4.59 7.60 11.63
CA GLY A 358 -3.61 8.69 11.71
C GLY A 358 -3.74 9.69 10.56
N CYS A 359 -4.22 9.24 9.39
CA CYS A 359 -4.51 10.10 8.24
C CYS A 359 -6.01 10.16 7.90
N HIS A 360 -6.74 9.04 8.03
CA HIS A 360 -8.17 8.95 7.68
C HIS A 360 -9.07 9.44 8.83
N THR A 361 -8.96 10.72 9.15
CA THR A 361 -9.70 11.40 10.22
C THR A 361 -10.13 12.79 9.77
N GLY A 362 -11.37 13.16 10.05
CA GLY A 362 -11.90 14.51 9.78
C GLY A 362 -11.49 15.53 10.84
N THR A 363 -11.01 15.07 12.00
CA THR A 363 -10.65 15.94 13.12
C THR A 363 -9.16 15.95 13.45
N GLY A 364 -8.33 15.18 12.74
CA GLY A 364 -6.94 14.99 13.11
C GLY A 364 -6.81 14.34 14.50
N GLY A 365 -7.65 13.36 14.81
CA GLY A 365 -7.70 12.69 16.12
C GLY A 365 -8.23 13.58 17.26
N GLY A 366 -9.21 14.44 16.97
CA GLY A 366 -9.87 15.34 17.92
C GLY A 366 -9.21 16.73 18.07
N ASN A 367 -8.16 17.01 17.30
CA ASN A 367 -7.42 18.28 17.39
C ASN A 367 -8.12 19.44 16.64
N ASN A 368 -8.91 19.13 15.63
CA ASN A 368 -9.65 20.09 14.81
C ASN A 368 -11.14 19.72 14.82
N PRO A 369 -12.01 20.47 15.53
CA PRO A 369 -13.43 20.16 15.55
C PRO A 369 -14.06 20.45 14.19
N ILE A 370 -14.89 19.54 13.70
CA ILE A 370 -15.79 19.79 12.56
C ILE A 370 -16.81 20.84 13.01
N ARG A 371 -17.06 21.86 12.16
CA ARG A 371 -17.94 22.98 12.49
C ARG A 371 -19.13 23.02 11.55
N VAL A 372 -20.25 23.54 12.04
CA VAL A 372 -21.41 23.84 11.19
C VAL A 372 -20.99 24.79 10.07
N GLY A 373 -21.42 24.48 8.85
CA GLY A 373 -21.08 25.24 7.64
C GLY A 373 -19.73 24.87 7.01
N SER A 374 -18.95 23.94 7.60
CA SER A 374 -17.80 23.35 6.90
C SER A 374 -18.20 22.07 6.18
N GLU A 375 -17.60 21.87 5.01
CA GLU A 375 -17.55 20.56 4.37
C GLU A 375 -16.58 19.66 5.14
N VAL A 376 -16.99 18.41 5.39
CA VAL A 376 -16.16 17.42 6.07
C VAL A 376 -15.26 16.73 5.05
N HIS A 377 -14.03 16.38 5.46
CA HIS A 377 -13.12 15.59 4.64
C HIS A 377 -12.72 14.33 5.40
N HIS A 378 -12.86 13.17 4.74
CA HIS A 378 -12.37 11.86 5.18
C HIS A 378 -12.57 11.53 6.68
N PRO A 379 -13.80 11.59 7.22
CA PRO A 379 -14.10 11.33 8.63
C PRO A 379 -14.20 9.84 8.97
N MET A 380 -13.45 8.96 8.29
CA MET A 380 -13.59 7.51 8.45
C MET A 380 -13.34 7.04 9.88
N ARG A 381 -12.37 7.64 10.58
CA ARG A 381 -12.17 7.42 12.02
C ARG A 381 -13.44 7.75 12.81
N GLU A 382 -13.95 8.97 12.67
CA GLU A 382 -15.08 9.46 13.44
C GLU A 382 -16.37 8.66 13.15
N MET A 383 -16.59 8.29 11.89
CA MET A 383 -17.72 7.43 11.47
C MET A 383 -17.62 6.04 12.09
N PHE A 384 -16.44 5.40 11.99
CA PHE A 384 -16.23 4.05 12.48
C PHE A 384 -16.26 3.96 14.01
N GLU A 385 -15.61 4.91 14.69
CA GLU A 385 -15.65 5.05 16.15
C GLU A 385 -17.03 5.50 16.66
N GLY A 386 -17.85 6.12 15.81
CA GLY A 386 -19.18 6.64 16.15
C GLY A 386 -19.14 7.67 17.27
N VAL A 387 -18.20 8.62 17.20
CA VAL A 387 -18.02 9.66 18.22
C VAL A 387 -19.18 10.67 18.20
N SER A 388 -19.38 11.45 19.27
CA SER A 388 -20.42 12.49 19.25
C SER A 388 -20.15 13.53 18.16
N PHE A 389 -21.20 13.89 17.41
CA PHE A 389 -21.11 14.79 16.26
C PHE A 389 -22.32 15.73 16.24
N LEU A 390 -22.08 17.04 16.28
CA LEU A 390 -23.11 18.10 16.15
C LEU A 390 -24.39 17.88 16.98
N GLY A 391 -24.26 17.36 18.20
CA GLY A 391 -25.37 17.15 19.14
C GLY A 391 -25.91 15.71 19.16
N LEU A 392 -25.45 14.85 18.25
CA LEU A 392 -25.77 13.43 18.24
C LEU A 392 -24.99 12.69 19.33
N ASP A 393 -25.67 11.72 19.96
CA ASP A 393 -25.07 10.80 20.92
C ASP A 393 -24.06 9.87 20.22
N PRO A 394 -23.00 9.40 20.92
CA PRO A 394 -22.08 8.43 20.35
C PRO A 394 -22.77 7.11 20.00
N SER A 395 -22.47 6.57 18.81
CA SER A 395 -23.05 5.35 18.26
C SER A 395 -21.96 4.55 17.53
N PRO A 396 -21.05 3.85 18.25
CA PRO A 396 -19.92 3.16 17.65
C PRO A 396 -20.35 2.02 16.73
N SER A 397 -19.60 1.81 15.64
CA SER A 397 -19.85 0.70 14.72
C SER A 397 -19.78 -0.64 15.46
N PRO A 398 -20.66 -1.62 15.16
CA PRO A 398 -20.57 -2.95 15.76
C PRO A 398 -19.20 -3.61 15.55
N HIS A 399 -18.52 -3.29 14.44
CA HIS A 399 -17.18 -3.77 14.14
C HIS A 399 -16.11 -3.11 15.01
N PHE A 400 -16.26 -1.81 15.29
CA PHE A 400 -15.36 -1.08 16.18
C PHE A 400 -15.55 -1.46 17.65
N ALA A 401 -16.80 -1.57 18.10
CA ALA A 401 -17.15 -1.81 19.51
C ALA A 401 -16.82 -3.24 20.01
N ASN A 402 -16.43 -4.15 19.12
CA ASN A 402 -16.12 -5.52 19.48
C ASN A 402 -14.69 -5.64 20.02
N GLU A 403 -14.51 -5.50 21.34
CA GLU A 403 -13.19 -5.56 21.99
C GLU A 403 -12.47 -6.92 21.87
N ALA A 404 -13.18 -8.00 21.53
CA ALA A 404 -12.59 -9.34 21.49
C ALA A 404 -12.02 -9.68 20.11
N TYR A 405 -12.66 -9.21 19.03
CA TYR A 405 -12.36 -9.60 17.64
C TYR A 405 -12.72 -8.51 16.61
N GLY A 406 -12.92 -7.26 17.04
CA GLY A 406 -13.39 -6.18 16.18
C GLY A 406 -12.48 -6.02 14.97
N PRO A 407 -13.00 -6.24 13.74
CA PRO A 407 -12.19 -6.04 12.56
C PRO A 407 -11.77 -4.57 12.51
N ILE A 408 -10.55 -4.36 12.06
CA ILE A 408 -9.96 -3.03 11.87
C ILE A 408 -10.00 -2.68 10.39
N CYS A 409 -9.59 -1.46 10.03
CA CYS A 409 -9.55 -0.99 8.65
C CYS A 409 -8.88 -2.01 7.72
N ALA A 410 -7.71 -2.53 8.12
CA ALA A 410 -6.95 -3.51 7.35
C ALA A 410 -7.67 -4.86 7.15
N SER A 411 -8.58 -5.25 8.05
CA SER A 411 -9.34 -6.49 7.92
C SER A 411 -10.22 -6.50 6.67
N CYS A 412 -10.76 -5.34 6.28
CA CYS A 412 -11.57 -5.20 5.08
C CYS A 412 -10.77 -4.69 3.89
N HIS A 413 -9.90 -3.69 4.09
CA HIS A 413 -9.20 -3.00 3.00
C HIS A 413 -7.90 -3.66 2.57
N MET A 414 -7.30 -4.50 3.41
CA MET A 414 -6.08 -5.25 3.10
C MET A 414 -6.31 -6.75 3.25
N VAL A 415 -7.47 -7.22 2.77
CA VAL A 415 -7.83 -8.64 2.78
C VAL A 415 -6.72 -9.48 2.12
N GLY A 416 -6.44 -10.63 2.70
CA GLY A 416 -5.47 -11.58 2.18
C GLY A 416 -5.92 -12.13 0.82
N THR A 417 -5.36 -11.62 -0.28
CA THR A 417 -5.68 -12.12 -1.64
C THR A 417 -4.51 -12.90 -2.24
N ALA A 418 -3.29 -12.61 -1.78
CA ALA A 418 -2.08 -13.19 -2.32
C ALA A 418 -1.68 -14.49 -1.61
N LYS A 419 -1.15 -15.44 -2.39
CA LYS A 419 -0.65 -16.72 -1.89
C LYS A 419 0.85 -16.69 -1.59
N SER A 420 1.19 -17.08 -0.36
CA SER A 420 2.56 -17.49 0.01
C SER A 420 2.63 -19.01 0.20
N ALA A 421 2.39 -19.52 1.40
CA ALA A 421 2.14 -20.92 1.67
C ALA A 421 0.75 -21.31 1.16
N ASP A 422 -0.25 -20.55 1.60
CA ASP A 422 -1.68 -20.74 1.38
C ASP A 422 -2.31 -19.44 0.85
N TYR A 423 -3.50 -19.53 0.24
CA TYR A 423 -4.21 -18.33 -0.21
C TYR A 423 -4.71 -17.57 1.02
N GLY A 424 -4.52 -16.25 1.02
CA GLY A 424 -4.90 -15.41 2.18
C GLY A 424 -3.74 -14.97 3.05
N ASP A 425 -2.54 -15.49 2.83
CA ASP A 425 -1.37 -15.19 3.69
C ASP A 425 -0.96 -13.71 3.67
N ILE A 426 -1.18 -13.02 2.55
CA ILE A 426 -0.66 -11.67 2.30
C ILE A 426 -1.80 -10.75 1.89
N GLY A 427 -2.00 -9.68 2.68
CA GLY A 427 -2.96 -8.63 2.40
C GLY A 427 -2.65 -7.86 1.12
N THR A 428 -3.68 -7.54 0.35
CA THR A 428 -3.57 -6.66 -0.82
C THR A 428 -3.04 -5.27 -0.40
N HIS A 429 -2.17 -4.69 -1.23
CA HIS A 429 -1.70 -3.31 -1.06
C HIS A 429 -2.39 -2.36 -2.05
N THR A 430 -3.49 -2.79 -2.66
CA THR A 430 -4.41 -1.91 -3.41
C THR A 430 -5.32 -1.11 -2.48
N PHE A 431 -5.46 -1.54 -1.22
CA PHE A 431 -6.36 -1.00 -0.18
C PHE A 431 -7.86 -1.09 -0.52
N LYS A 432 -8.20 -1.83 -1.58
CA LYS A 432 -9.59 -2.04 -2.00
C LYS A 432 -10.20 -3.20 -1.24
N ALA A 433 -11.40 -2.99 -0.73
CA ALA A 433 -12.22 -4.10 -0.26
C ALA A 433 -12.59 -5.00 -1.44
N VAL A 434 -12.53 -6.31 -1.24
CA VAL A 434 -13.01 -7.30 -2.19
C VAL A 434 -14.40 -7.71 -1.71
N LEU A 435 -15.43 -7.32 -2.45
CA LEU A 435 -16.81 -7.59 -2.03
C LEU A 435 -17.20 -9.04 -2.33
N PRO A 436 -18.02 -9.68 -1.46
CA PRO A 436 -18.60 -10.98 -1.75
C PRO A 436 -19.36 -10.94 -3.08
N THR A 437 -19.33 -12.03 -3.85
CA THR A 437 -19.95 -12.20 -5.18
C THR A 437 -19.32 -11.39 -6.33
N GLN A 438 -18.47 -10.40 -6.03
CA GLN A 438 -17.63 -9.73 -7.02
C GLN A 438 -16.23 -10.35 -7.11
N ASN A 439 -15.85 -11.17 -6.13
CA ASN A 439 -14.61 -11.92 -6.13
C ASN A 439 -14.61 -13.04 -7.19
N ALA A 440 -13.45 -13.29 -7.79
CA ALA A 440 -13.27 -14.41 -8.70
C ALA A 440 -13.33 -15.77 -7.97
N GLU A 441 -13.57 -16.85 -8.71
CA GLU A 441 -13.57 -18.19 -8.12
C GLU A 441 -12.23 -18.49 -7.40
N GLY A 442 -12.31 -18.79 -6.10
CA GLY A 442 -11.16 -19.07 -5.25
C GLY A 442 -10.40 -17.84 -4.74
N GLN A 443 -10.84 -16.62 -5.07
CA GLN A 443 -10.32 -15.39 -4.49
C GLN A 443 -10.97 -15.14 -3.12
N PRO A 444 -10.20 -14.96 -2.04
CA PRO A 444 -10.75 -14.53 -0.76
C PRO A 444 -11.36 -13.13 -0.84
N ASP A 445 -12.46 -12.91 -0.13
CA ASP A 445 -13.14 -11.61 -0.02
C ASP A 445 -13.10 -11.06 1.41
N SER A 446 -13.41 -9.76 1.55
CA SER A 446 -13.27 -8.99 2.78
C SER A 446 -14.26 -9.35 3.89
N CYS A 447 -15.28 -10.18 3.61
CA CYS A 447 -16.37 -10.45 4.54
C CYS A 447 -16.43 -11.92 4.95
N THR A 448 -16.31 -12.86 3.99
CA THR A 448 -16.63 -14.27 4.21
C THR A 448 -15.63 -15.01 5.08
N GLN A 449 -14.43 -14.44 5.27
CA GLN A 449 -13.44 -14.96 6.22
C GLN A 449 -13.96 -14.94 7.66
N CYS A 450 -14.80 -13.96 8.00
CA CYS A 450 -15.40 -13.82 9.33
C CYS A 450 -16.89 -14.21 9.34
N HIS A 451 -17.62 -13.87 8.27
CA HIS A 451 -19.06 -14.10 8.12
C HIS A 451 -19.31 -15.28 7.20
N ASN A 452 -19.59 -16.45 7.76
CA ASN A 452 -19.83 -17.64 6.96
C ASN A 452 -20.90 -18.55 7.58
N PRO A 453 -21.46 -19.48 6.79
CA PRO A 453 -22.51 -20.40 7.24
C PRO A 453 -22.13 -21.34 8.38
N GLU A 454 -20.84 -21.50 8.71
CA GLU A 454 -20.42 -22.29 9.87
C GLU A 454 -20.67 -21.56 11.19
N HIS A 455 -20.61 -20.23 11.18
CA HIS A 455 -20.87 -19.37 12.35
C HIS A 455 -22.30 -18.84 12.37
N ASP A 456 -22.82 -18.44 11.20
CA ASP A 456 -24.18 -17.94 11.01
C ASP A 456 -24.76 -18.50 9.70
N PRO A 457 -25.72 -19.44 9.76
CA PRO A 457 -26.31 -20.06 8.57
C PRO A 457 -26.92 -19.07 7.56
N ASP A 458 -27.27 -17.86 8.00
CA ASP A 458 -27.85 -16.82 7.15
C ASP A 458 -26.79 -15.91 6.52
N ALA A 459 -25.52 -16.02 6.92
CA ALA A 459 -24.39 -15.28 6.35
C ALA A 459 -23.80 -15.99 5.11
N THR A 460 -24.55 -15.96 4.00
CA THR A 460 -24.04 -16.38 2.68
C THR A 460 -23.36 -15.22 1.96
N PRO A 461 -22.47 -15.46 1.00
CA PRO A 461 -21.88 -14.39 0.19
C PRO A 461 -22.94 -13.47 -0.44
N GLU A 462 -24.05 -14.04 -0.93
CA GLU A 462 -25.14 -13.27 -1.52
C GLU A 462 -25.91 -12.43 -0.50
N SER A 463 -26.16 -12.94 0.72
CA SER A 463 -26.85 -12.16 1.75
C SER A 463 -25.99 -11.02 2.28
N LEU A 464 -24.67 -11.24 2.41
CA LEU A 464 -23.71 -10.21 2.78
C LEU A 464 -23.62 -9.12 1.71
N PHE A 465 -23.48 -9.52 0.44
CA PHE A 465 -23.45 -8.57 -0.67
C PHE A 465 -24.75 -7.76 -0.77
N PHE A 466 -25.91 -8.43 -0.65
CA PHE A 466 -27.21 -7.76 -0.66
C PHE A 466 -27.33 -6.73 0.47
N TYR A 467 -26.89 -7.08 1.68
CA TYR A 467 -26.89 -6.15 2.82
C TYR A 467 -26.00 -4.92 2.56
N ILE A 468 -24.82 -5.11 1.96
CA ILE A 468 -23.92 -4.01 1.58
C ILE A 468 -24.62 -3.10 0.57
N GLU A 469 -25.15 -3.66 -0.52
CA GLU A 469 -25.83 -2.87 -1.56
C GLU A 469 -27.06 -2.14 -1.02
N GLU A 470 -27.85 -2.77 -0.15
CA GLU A 470 -29.03 -2.16 0.46
C GLU A 470 -28.65 -0.95 1.31
N VAL A 471 -27.66 -1.08 2.20
CA VAL A 471 -27.17 0.03 3.04
C VAL A 471 -26.63 1.17 2.18
N GLN A 472 -25.82 0.85 1.16
CA GLN A 472 -25.21 1.87 0.31
C GLN A 472 -26.24 2.58 -0.56
N ALA A 473 -27.19 1.85 -1.13
CA ALA A 473 -28.24 2.43 -1.97
C ALA A 473 -29.18 3.33 -1.16
N ASP A 474 -29.63 2.88 0.02
CA ASP A 474 -30.49 3.68 0.91
C ASP A 474 -29.78 4.97 1.36
N THR A 475 -28.52 4.85 1.79
CA THR A 475 -27.70 6.00 2.21
C THR A 475 -27.52 6.99 1.05
N GLN A 476 -27.22 6.51 -0.16
CA GLN A 476 -27.06 7.36 -1.34
C GLN A 476 -28.35 8.09 -1.71
N GLU A 477 -29.48 7.38 -1.75
CA GLU A 477 -30.79 7.97 -2.09
C GLU A 477 -31.15 9.10 -1.12
N ARG A 478 -31.02 8.86 0.20
CA ARG A 478 -31.29 9.87 1.23
C ARG A 478 -30.36 11.09 1.12
N VAL A 479 -29.07 10.86 0.89
CA VAL A 479 -28.10 11.95 0.67
C VAL A 479 -28.47 12.77 -0.56
N GLU A 480 -28.81 12.12 -1.68
CA GLU A 480 -29.19 12.80 -2.93
C GLU A 480 -30.45 13.65 -2.76
N ASP A 481 -31.48 13.12 -2.08
CA ASP A 481 -32.73 13.83 -1.80
C ASP A 481 -32.50 15.07 -0.92
N ILE A 482 -31.81 14.92 0.22
CA ILE A 482 -31.50 16.05 1.11
C ILE A 482 -30.67 17.12 0.38
N ARG A 483 -29.69 16.70 -0.44
CA ARG A 483 -28.86 17.64 -1.23
C ARG A 483 -29.71 18.41 -2.25
N ALA A 484 -30.64 17.74 -2.92
CA ALA A 484 -31.51 18.38 -3.91
C ALA A 484 -32.39 19.46 -3.26
N ASP A 485 -33.02 19.13 -2.13
CA ASP A 485 -33.89 20.07 -1.40
C ASP A 485 -33.08 21.25 -0.83
N LEU A 486 -31.92 20.97 -0.21
CA LEU A 486 -31.05 22.02 0.33
C LEU A 486 -30.52 22.95 -0.77
N GLN A 487 -30.24 22.41 -1.97
CA GLN A 487 -29.83 23.21 -3.12
C GLN A 487 -30.97 24.12 -3.61
N GLU A 488 -32.20 23.60 -3.71
CA GLU A 488 -33.37 24.43 -4.10
C GLU A 488 -33.61 25.56 -3.10
N ILE A 489 -33.55 25.26 -1.80
CA ILE A 489 -33.68 26.26 -0.73
C ILE A 489 -32.56 27.31 -0.87
N THR A 490 -31.31 26.88 -0.99
CA THR A 490 -30.17 27.81 -1.08
C THR A 490 -30.26 28.71 -2.31
N ASP A 491 -30.67 28.18 -3.46
CA ASP A 491 -30.86 28.96 -4.70
C ASP A 491 -32.02 29.97 -4.59
N ALA A 492 -33.04 29.66 -3.79
CA ALA A 492 -34.15 30.57 -3.48
C ALA A 492 -33.74 31.71 -2.52
N HIS A 493 -32.62 31.55 -1.81
CA HIS A 493 -32.11 32.49 -0.80
C HIS A 493 -30.72 33.06 -1.15
N PRO A 494 -30.57 33.80 -2.28
CA PRO A 494 -29.28 34.35 -2.70
C PRO A 494 -28.72 35.44 -1.75
N GLU A 495 -29.51 35.89 -0.79
CA GLU A 495 -29.07 36.79 0.28
C GLU A 495 -28.27 36.10 1.39
N TRP A 496 -28.33 34.77 1.50
CA TRP A 496 -27.55 34.02 2.48
C TRP A 496 -26.07 34.10 2.13
N ASP A 497 -25.27 34.58 3.07
CA ASP A 497 -23.83 34.74 2.92
C ASP A 497 -23.11 33.78 3.88
N PRO A 498 -22.46 32.72 3.38
CA PRO A 498 -21.70 31.78 4.22
C PRO A 498 -20.60 32.44 5.04
N GLN A 499 -20.13 33.63 4.65
CA GLN A 499 -19.09 34.39 5.34
C GLN A 499 -19.65 35.43 6.32
N ALA A 500 -20.98 35.59 6.42
CA ALA A 500 -21.59 36.52 7.35
C ALA A 500 -21.32 36.12 8.81
N GLN A 501 -21.01 37.11 9.65
CA GLN A 501 -20.78 36.91 11.08
C GLN A 501 -22.09 36.61 11.83
N ASP A 502 -23.18 37.28 11.45
CA ASP A 502 -24.51 37.07 12.01
C ASP A 502 -25.39 36.49 10.91
N LYS A 503 -25.73 35.20 11.04
CA LYS A 503 -26.55 34.47 10.06
C LYS A 503 -27.98 34.34 10.58
N PRO A 504 -29.01 34.44 9.72
CA PRO A 504 -30.38 34.13 10.11
C PRO A 504 -30.48 32.65 10.54
N GLU A 505 -31.51 32.32 11.33
CA GLU A 505 -31.68 30.98 11.91
C GLU A 505 -31.81 29.91 10.82
N GLU A 506 -32.55 30.24 9.77
CA GLU A 506 -32.79 29.41 8.60
C GLU A 506 -31.48 29.05 7.88
N GLN A 507 -30.58 30.02 7.71
CA GLN A 507 -29.26 29.77 7.13
C GLN A 507 -28.39 28.89 8.04
N GLN A 508 -28.46 29.07 9.37
CA GLN A 508 -27.69 28.23 10.30
C GLN A 508 -28.17 26.77 10.29
N ILE A 509 -29.49 26.55 10.18
CA ILE A 509 -30.07 25.21 10.03
C ILE A 509 -29.63 24.59 8.70
N ALA A 510 -29.75 25.33 7.59
CA ALA A 510 -29.29 24.89 6.26
C ALA A 510 -27.80 24.47 6.27
N GLU A 511 -26.94 25.27 6.89
CA GLU A 511 -25.51 24.96 7.04
C GLU A 511 -25.26 23.73 7.92
N ARG A 512 -26.09 23.48 8.94
CA ARG A 512 -25.99 22.28 9.80
C ARG A 512 -26.36 21.03 9.02
N ILE A 513 -27.46 21.06 8.26
CA ILE A 513 -27.87 19.98 7.36
C ILE A 513 -26.74 19.67 6.37
N GLY A 514 -26.20 20.70 5.73
CA GLY A 514 -25.09 20.57 4.78
C GLY A 514 -23.86 19.90 5.37
N THR A 515 -23.48 20.24 6.61
CA THR A 515 -22.36 19.60 7.30
C THR A 515 -22.66 18.14 7.67
N LEU A 516 -23.86 17.83 8.19
CA LEU A 516 -24.29 16.46 8.52
C LEU A 516 -24.21 15.54 7.30
N VAL A 517 -24.79 15.96 6.18
CA VAL A 517 -24.76 15.19 4.93
C VAL A 517 -23.33 15.05 4.39
N SER A 518 -22.53 16.12 4.44
CA SER A 518 -21.13 16.05 3.98
C SER A 518 -20.28 15.08 4.80
N PHE A 519 -20.61 14.83 6.07
CA PHE A 519 -19.91 13.84 6.90
C PHE A 519 -20.11 12.42 6.35
N VAL A 520 -21.36 12.04 6.04
CA VAL A 520 -21.70 10.72 5.50
C VAL A 520 -21.12 10.54 4.10
N GLU A 521 -21.19 11.58 3.27
CA GLU A 521 -20.64 11.57 1.91
C GLU A 521 -19.11 11.45 1.90
N ALA A 522 -18.43 12.25 2.72
CA ALA A 522 -16.96 12.27 2.79
C ALA A 522 -16.35 11.03 3.46
N ASP A 523 -17.11 10.29 4.27
CA ASP A 523 -16.70 8.98 4.76
C ASP A 523 -16.51 7.98 3.61
N GLY A 524 -17.29 8.13 2.54
CA GLY A 524 -17.10 7.40 1.28
C GLY A 524 -17.48 5.92 1.32
N SER A 525 -17.90 5.38 2.48
CA SER A 525 -18.40 4.00 2.57
C SER A 525 -19.89 3.88 2.24
N TRP A 526 -20.58 5.02 2.10
CA TRP A 526 -22.03 5.11 1.97
C TRP A 526 -22.74 4.38 3.11
N GLY A 527 -22.38 4.77 4.33
CA GLY A 527 -22.96 4.24 5.57
C GLY A 527 -22.38 2.91 6.04
N PHE A 528 -21.66 2.17 5.20
CA PHE A 528 -21.23 0.81 5.54
C PHE A 528 -20.20 0.74 6.69
N HIS A 529 -19.37 1.77 6.89
CA HIS A 529 -18.49 1.84 8.07
C HIS A 529 -19.30 1.78 9.38
N ASN A 530 -20.49 2.38 9.41
CA ASN A 530 -21.37 2.40 10.56
C ASN A 530 -22.85 2.65 10.17
N PRO A 531 -23.60 1.60 9.79
CA PRO A 531 -24.94 1.79 9.22
C PRO A 531 -25.92 2.46 10.17
N GLY A 532 -25.88 2.09 11.46
CA GLY A 532 -26.76 2.70 12.46
C GLY A 532 -26.46 4.18 12.69
N TYR A 533 -25.18 4.55 12.69
CA TYR A 533 -24.80 5.94 12.90
C TYR A 533 -25.04 6.84 11.68
N ALA A 534 -24.85 6.30 10.47
CA ALA A 534 -25.23 7.00 9.25
C ALA A 534 -26.74 7.27 9.20
N ASP A 535 -27.55 6.28 9.62
CA ASP A 535 -29.00 6.44 9.77
C ASP A 535 -29.37 7.53 10.79
N ASP A 536 -28.73 7.56 11.95
CA ASP A 536 -28.93 8.60 12.97
C ASP A 536 -28.59 10.01 12.42
N ILE A 537 -27.49 10.14 11.67
CA ILE A 537 -27.05 11.42 11.08
C ILE A 537 -28.02 11.91 10.01
N LEU A 538 -28.44 11.03 9.11
CA LEU A 538 -29.36 11.40 8.02
C LEU A 538 -30.76 11.69 8.54
N SER A 539 -31.22 10.98 9.56
CA SER A 539 -32.52 11.24 10.18
C SER A 539 -32.57 12.62 10.85
N GLU A 540 -31.49 13.02 11.54
CA GLU A 540 -31.38 14.39 12.08
C GLU A 540 -31.33 15.43 10.96
N ALA A 541 -30.68 15.15 9.83
CA ALA A 541 -30.65 16.07 8.70
C ALA A 541 -32.03 16.24 8.04
N GLU A 542 -32.81 15.16 7.95
CA GLU A 542 -34.21 15.16 7.47
C GLU A 542 -35.13 15.93 8.43
N ASP A 543 -35.03 15.67 9.74
CA ASP A 543 -35.82 16.38 10.76
C ASP A 543 -35.54 17.90 10.74
N LEU A 544 -34.27 18.28 10.57
CA LEU A 544 -33.87 19.69 10.43
C LEU A 544 -34.33 20.32 9.11
N LEU A 545 -34.40 19.53 8.04
CA LEU A 545 -34.91 20.01 6.75
C LEU A 545 -36.41 20.32 6.84
N ASP A 546 -37.18 19.46 7.50
CA ASP A 546 -38.60 19.73 7.78
C ASP A 546 -38.78 20.99 8.64
N GLU A 547 -37.97 21.17 9.70
CA GLU A 547 -37.98 22.39 10.52
C GLU A 547 -37.64 23.64 9.69
N LEU A 548 -36.65 23.55 8.81
CA LEU A 548 -36.26 24.65 7.94
C LEU A 548 -37.39 25.05 6.98
N LEU A 549 -38.06 24.08 6.36
CA LEU A 549 -39.19 24.34 5.47
C LEU A 549 -40.35 25.02 6.21
N ASP A 550 -40.69 24.54 7.41
CA ASP A 550 -41.72 25.16 8.26
C ASP A 550 -41.40 26.62 8.61
N LEU A 551 -40.12 26.95 8.85
CA LEU A 551 -39.67 28.32 9.12
C LEU A 551 -39.75 29.21 7.88
N LEU A 552 -39.46 28.68 6.69
CA LEU A 552 -39.49 29.43 5.44
C LEU A 552 -40.92 29.69 4.93
N GLU A 553 -41.88 28.84 5.30
CA GLU A 553 -43.31 29.03 4.97
C GLU A 553 -44.05 30.02 5.91
N GLY A 554 -43.54 30.22 7.13
CA GLY A 554 -44.14 31.05 8.20
C GLY A 554 -43.86 32.55 8.10
#